data_AF-A0A534XGF0-F1
#
_entry.id   AF-A0A534XGF0-F1
#
_cell.length_a   1.000
_cell.length_b   1.000
_cell.length_c   1.000
_cell.angle_alpha   90.00
_cell.angle_beta   90.00
_cell.angle_gamma   90.00
#
_symmetry.space_group_name_H-M   'P 1'
#
loop_
_entity.id
_entity.type
_entity.pdbx_description
1 polymer ?
#
loop_
_entity_poly.entity_id
_entity_poly.type
_entity_poly.pdbx_seq_one_letter_code
_entity_poly.pdbx_strand_id
1 'polypeptide(L)'
;MRQVLIAVAVAVAVGVLLYGRLDAGLFTADPTPRAVSLPLGGLAVLFGLGAWAATVKGQPTRAPFMAGLALGVGGYALLRVLLF
;
A
#
# COMPACT_ATOMS: atom_id res chain seq x y z
N MET A 1 -5.12 -0.07 20.01
CA MET A 1 -5.51 1.19 19.31
C MET A 1 -4.35 1.87 18.59
N ARG A 2 -3.24 2.24 19.25
CA ARG A 2 -2.11 2.95 18.61
C ARG A 2 -1.54 2.26 17.35
N GLN A 3 -1.39 0.93 17.38
CA GLN A 3 -0.88 0.16 16.23
C GLN A 3 -1.82 0.19 15.02
N VAL A 4 -3.13 0.13 15.27
CA VAL A 4 -4.15 0.21 14.20
C VAL A 4 -4.13 1.60 13.57
N LEU A 5 -4.01 2.66 14.38
CA LEU A 5 -3.90 4.03 13.87
C LEU A 5 -2.68 4.22 12.97
N ILE A 6 -1.53 3.63 13.33
CA ILE A 6 -0.33 3.67 12.49
C ILE A 6 -0.59 2.94 11.16
N ALA A 7 -1.14 1.73 11.20
CA ALA A 7 -1.42 0.96 9.99
C ALA A 7 -2.40 1.71 9.06
N VAL A 8 -3.46 2.28 9.61
CA VAL A 8 -4.44 3.08 8.85
C VAL A 8 -3.80 4.34 8.28
N ALA A 9 -3.04 5.10 9.08
CA ALA A 9 -2.38 6.31 8.62
C ALA A 9 -1.40 6.03 7.47
N VAL A 10 -0.61 4.96 7.59
CA VAL A 10 0.32 4.53 6.54
C VAL A 10 -0.44 4.08 5.28
N ALA A 11 -1.51 3.30 5.44
CA ALA A 11 -2.32 2.83 4.31
C ALA A 11 -2.93 4.00 3.52
N VAL A 12 -3.52 4.97 4.24
CA VAL A 12 -4.10 6.18 3.64
C VAL A 12 -3.02 7.02 2.95
N ALA A 13 -1.90 7.29 3.62
CA ALA A 13 -0.82 8.10 3.06
C ALA A 13 -0.27 7.49 1.77
N VAL A 14 -0.02 6.18 1.76
CA VAL A 14 0.48 5.49 0.56
C VAL A 14 -0.58 5.45 -0.53
N GLY A 15 -1.84 5.16 -0.21
CA GLY A 15 -2.93 5.17 -1.19
C GLY A 15 -3.08 6.52 -1.89
N VAL A 16 -3.03 7.62 -1.14
CA VAL A 16 -3.10 9.00 -1.68
C VAL A 16 -1.90 9.29 -2.58
N LEU A 17 -0.69 8.91 -2.17
CA LEU A 17 0.52 9.12 -2.98
C LEU A 17 0.45 8.34 -4.30
N LEU A 18 -0.01 7.08 -4.26
CA LEU A 18 -0.15 6.25 -5.45
C LEU A 18 -1.22 6.78 -6.39
N TYR A 19 -2.41 7.12 -5.87
CA TYR A 19 -3.47 7.76 -6.64
C TYR A 19 -2.98 9.05 -7.31
N GLY A 20 -2.31 9.91 -6.54
CA GLY A 20 -1.75 11.16 -7.02
C GLY A 20 -0.79 10.97 -8.19
N ARG A 21 0.10 9.99 -8.08
CA ARG A 21 1.13 9.71 -9.07
C ARG A 21 0.59 9.02 -10.33
N LEU A 22 -0.32 8.08 -10.18
CA LEU A 22 -0.64 7.13 -11.24
C LEU A 22 -1.93 7.46 -11.98
N ASP A 23 -2.89 8.11 -11.32
CA ASP A 23 -4.21 8.38 -11.90
C ASP A 23 -4.59 9.88 -11.87
N ALA A 24 -4.21 10.62 -10.83
CA ALA A 24 -4.56 12.04 -10.72
C ALA A 24 -3.73 12.97 -11.63
N GLY A 25 -2.70 12.43 -12.30
CA GLY A 25 -1.84 13.20 -13.20
C GLY A 25 -1.00 14.28 -12.52
N LEU A 26 -0.86 14.25 -11.18
CA LEU A 26 -0.16 15.31 -10.43
C LEU A 26 1.32 15.43 -10.80
N PHE A 27 1.91 14.39 -11.38
CA PHE A 27 3.34 14.35 -11.69
C PHE A 27 3.69 13.92 -13.13
N THR A 28 2.72 13.47 -13.93
CA THR A 28 2.88 13.10 -15.35
C THR A 28 1.54 13.23 -16.07
N ALA A 29 1.54 13.77 -17.29
CA ALA A 29 0.33 14.02 -18.07
C ALA A 29 -0.34 12.74 -18.63
N ASP A 30 0.41 11.63 -18.74
CA ASP A 30 -0.11 10.38 -19.27
C ASP A 30 -0.58 9.43 -18.16
N PRO A 31 -1.81 8.87 -18.26
CA PRO A 31 -2.29 7.83 -17.37
C PRO A 31 -1.37 6.60 -17.40
N THR A 32 -0.91 6.14 -16.24
CA THR A 32 0.01 5.00 -16.19
C THR A 32 -0.71 3.71 -16.58
N PRO A 33 -0.13 2.82 -17.41
CA PRO A 33 -0.79 1.57 -17.81
C PRO A 33 -1.27 0.73 -16.63
N ARG A 34 -2.46 0.13 -16.75
CA ARG A 34 -3.06 -0.72 -15.70
C ARG A 34 -2.18 -1.91 -15.30
N ALA A 35 -1.28 -2.35 -16.19
CA ALA A 35 -0.29 -3.40 -15.92
C ALA A 35 0.63 -3.10 -14.71
N VAL A 36 0.80 -1.82 -14.34
CA VAL A 36 1.55 -1.41 -13.15
C VAL A 36 0.86 -1.85 -11.84
N SER A 37 -0.41 -2.26 -11.89
CA SER A 37 -1.10 -2.84 -10.72
C SER A 37 -0.56 -4.22 -10.32
N LEU A 38 0.05 -4.96 -11.25
CA LEU A 38 0.64 -6.27 -10.98
C LEU A 38 1.86 -6.20 -10.02
N PRO A 39 2.87 -5.34 -10.27
CA PRO A 39 3.97 -5.16 -9.32
C PRO A 39 3.51 -4.53 -8.00
N LEU A 40 2.47 -3.69 -8.00
CA LEU A 40 1.85 -3.21 -6.74
C LEU A 40 1.25 -4.37 -5.94
N GLY A 41 0.56 -5.30 -6.60
CA GLY A 41 0.08 -6.53 -5.95
C GLY A 41 1.23 -7.36 -5.36
N GLY A 42 2.34 -7.52 -6.09
CA GLY A 42 3.55 -8.18 -5.60
C GLY A 42 4.13 -7.51 -4.34
N LEU A 43 4.23 -6.18 -4.35
CA LEU A 43 4.67 -5.40 -3.19
C LEU A 43 3.73 -5.55 -1.99
N ALA A 44 2.42 -5.57 -2.22
CA ALA A 44 1.43 -5.78 -1.16
C ALA A 44 1.63 -7.13 -0.45
N VAL A 45 1.91 -8.19 -1.22
CA VAL A 45 2.24 -9.52 -0.68
C VAL A 45 3.54 -9.48 0.12
N LEU A 46 4.60 -8.86 -0.42
CA LEU A 46 5.89 -8.75 0.28
C LEU A 46 5.78 -7.97 1.60
N PHE A 47 5.03 -6.87 1.62
CA PHE A 47 4.78 -6.11 2.85
C PHE A 47 3.92 -6.89 3.85
N GLY A 48 2.93 -7.66 3.38
CA GLY A 48 2.14 -8.55 4.22
C GLY A 48 2.99 -9.63 4.89
N LEU A 49 3.88 -10.28 4.13
CA LEU A 49 4.85 -11.25 4.65
C LEU A 49 5.82 -10.59 5.64
N GLY A 50 6.28 -9.37 5.35
CA GLY A 50 7.11 -8.58 6.25
C GLY A 50 6.41 -8.24 7.57
N ALA A 51 5.12 -7.90 7.51
CA ALA A 51 4.29 -7.64 8.69
C ALA A 51 4.12 -8.89 9.55
N TRP A 52 3.86 -10.03 8.91
CA TRP A 52 3.76 -11.32 9.59
C TRP A 52 5.08 -11.69 10.28
N ALA A 53 6.20 -11.62 9.56
CA ALA A 53 7.52 -11.90 10.12
C ALA A 53 7.89 -10.95 11.28
N ALA A 54 7.56 -9.66 11.17
CA ALA A 54 7.77 -8.68 12.24
C ALA A 54 6.90 -8.98 13.48
N THR A 55 5.69 -9.50 13.28
CA THR A 55 4.81 -9.92 14.37
C THR A 55 5.37 -11.13 15.10
N VAL A 56 5.82 -12.15 14.35
CA VAL A 56 6.45 -13.36 14.92
C VAL A 56 7.71 -13.02 15.71
N LYS A 57 8.50 -12.05 15.25
CA LYS A 57 9.72 -11.58 15.94
C LYS A 57 9.46 -10.56 17.07
N GLY A 58 8.20 -10.29 17.41
CA GLY A 58 7.86 -9.36 18.49
C GLY A 58 8.32 -7.92 18.24
N GLN A 59 8.21 -7.42 17.01
CA GLN A 59 8.59 -6.05 16.62
C GLN A 59 7.36 -5.12 16.57
N PRO A 60 6.93 -4.52 17.71
CA PRO A 60 5.63 -3.87 17.85
C PRO A 60 5.45 -2.60 17.00
N THR A 61 6.54 -2.02 16.49
CA THR A 61 6.53 -0.82 15.64
C THR A 61 6.60 -1.17 14.15
N ARG A 62 7.38 -2.19 13.77
CA ARG A 62 7.54 -2.59 12.36
C ARG A 62 6.33 -3.33 11.81
N ALA A 63 5.69 -4.18 12.63
CA ALA A 63 4.49 -4.91 12.23
C ALA A 63 3.35 -4.02 11.72
N PRO A 64 2.88 -2.99 12.46
CA PRO A 64 1.79 -2.14 11.99
C PRO A 64 2.18 -1.26 10.79
N PHE A 65 3.45 -0.85 10.70
CA PHE A 65 3.94 -0.09 9.55
C PHE A 65 3.89 -0.93 8.26
N MET A 66 4.42 -2.15 8.30
CA MET A 66 4.40 -3.08 7.17
C MET A 66 2.98 -3.50 6.79
N ALA A 67 2.10 -3.69 7.78
CA ALA A 67 0.69 -3.96 7.54
C ALA A 67 0.01 -2.78 6.83
N GLY A 68 0.30 -1.54 7.25
CA GLY A 68 -0.19 -0.34 6.59
C GLY A 68 0.30 -0.22 5.15
N LEU A 69 1.57 -0.53 4.88
CA LEU A 69 2.10 -0.57 3.51
C LEU A 69 1.38 -1.61 2.65
N ALA A 70 1.18 -2.81 3.17
CA ALA A 70 0.46 -3.87 2.48
C ALA A 70 -0.98 -3.46 2.13
N LEU A 71 -1.70 -2.86 3.08
CA LEU A 71 -3.06 -2.39 2.89
C LEU A 71 -3.15 -1.19 1.94
N GLY A 72 -2.24 -0.23 2.05
CA GLY A 72 -2.20 0.95 1.18
C GLY A 72 -1.91 0.58 -0.27
N VAL A 73 -0.86 -0.21 -0.50
CA VAL A 73 -0.45 -0.63 -1.84
C VAL A 73 -1.45 -1.62 -2.43
N GLY A 74 -1.83 -2.64 -1.67
CA GLY A 74 -2.74 -3.69 -2.15
C GLY A 74 -4.17 -3.18 -2.33
N GLY A 75 -4.67 -2.39 -1.38
CA GLY A 75 -5.98 -1.76 -1.47
C GLY A 75 -6.07 -0.81 -2.66
N TYR A 76 -5.04 0.02 -2.87
CA TYR A 76 -5.01 0.89 -4.05
C TYR A 76 -4.88 0.08 -5.35
N ALA A 77 -4.03 -0.95 -5.41
CA ALA A 77 -3.92 -1.81 -6.60
C ALA A 77 -5.26 -2.47 -6.96
N LEU A 78 -6.01 -2.94 -5.97
CA LEU A 78 -7.35 -3.50 -6.17
C LEU A 78 -8.34 -2.44 -6.67
N LEU A 79 -8.40 -1.28 -6.01
CA LEU A 79 -9.25 -0.16 -6.44
C LEU A 79 -8.92 0.27 -7.87
N ARG A 80 -7.63 0.31 -8.21
CA ARG A 80 -7.14 0.67 -9.54
C ARG A 80 -7.58 -0.33 -10.61
N VAL A 81 -7.53 -1.63 -10.32
CA VAL A 81 -7.99 -2.67 -11.25
C VAL A 81 -9.52 -2.65 -11.41
N LEU A 82 -10.26 -2.33 -10.35
CA LEU A 82 -11.72 -2.38 -10.34
C LEU A 82 -12.40 -1.10 -10.85
N LEU A 83 -11.81 0.07 -10.63
CA LEU A 83 -12.45 1.37 -10.84
C LEU A 83 -11.81 2.24 -11.93
N PHE A 84 -10.59 1.91 -12.39
CA PHE A 84 -9.83 2.70 -13.37
C PHE A 84 -9.41 1.85 -14.56
#